data_AF-A0A482Y149-F1
#
_entry.id   AF-A0A482Y149-F1
#
_cell.length_a   1.000
_cell.length_b   1.000
_cell.length_c   1.000
_cell.angle_alpha   90.00
_cell.angle_beta   90.00
_cell.angle_gamma   90.00
#
_symmetry.space_group_name_H-M   'P 1'
#
loop_
_entity.id
_entity.type
_entity.pdbx_description
1 polymer ?
#
loop_
_entity_poly.entity_id
_entity_poly.type
_entity_poly.pdbx_seq_one_letter_code
_entity_poly.pdbx_strand_id
1 'polypeptide(L)'
;MVACGICGTDLHEYESGPDLTPNEGEPHPLFESTEGKPNPDPTQSGLFHLCVIDEDIEGLATRIDEAGGDHYSEVWQIFEDDDQYTQTYCRDTYGDLVEIYSHSHERIYSNRPD
;
A
#
# COMPACT_ATOMS: atom_id res chain seq x y z
N MET A 1 -1.55 -20.23 -6.22
CA MET A 1 -1.81 -19.06 -5.36
C MET A 1 -1.89 -17.86 -6.27
N VAL A 2 -3.06 -17.21 -6.36
CA VAL A 2 -3.22 -15.97 -7.12
C VAL A 2 -3.67 -14.92 -6.13
N ALA A 3 -2.71 -14.26 -5.49
CA ALA A 3 -2.93 -13.00 -4.81
C ALA A 3 -2.66 -11.91 -5.85
N CYS A 4 -3.68 -11.14 -6.22
CA CYS A 4 -3.56 -10.03 -7.17
C CYS A 4 -3.48 -8.74 -6.34
N GLY A 5 -2.29 -8.13 -6.29
CA GLY A 5 -2.14 -6.75 -5.83
C GLY A 5 -2.44 -5.80 -6.99
N ILE A 6 -3.05 -4.66 -6.70
CA ILE A 6 -3.12 -3.57 -7.69
C ILE A 6 -1.82 -2.79 -7.54
N CYS A 7 -0.93 -2.94 -8.52
CA CYS A 7 0.29 -2.13 -8.67
C CYS A 7 0.05 -1.17 -9.83
N GLY A 8 -0.18 0.12 -9.54
CA GLY A 8 -0.49 1.09 -10.58
C GLY A 8 -0.65 2.53 -10.11
N THR A 9 0.44 3.29 -10.31
CA THR A 9 0.59 4.72 -10.68
C THR A 9 -0.06 5.82 -9.82
N ASP A 10 0.79 6.79 -9.45
CA ASP A 10 0.56 8.19 -9.07
C ASP A 10 -0.88 8.54 -8.64
N LEU A 11 -1.08 8.66 -7.33
CA LEU A 11 -2.37 9.04 -6.73
C LEU A 11 -2.90 10.40 -7.24
N HIS A 12 -2.08 11.21 -7.93
CA HIS A 12 -2.52 12.45 -8.55
C HIS A 12 -3.41 12.26 -9.80
N GLU A 13 -3.40 11.10 -10.47
CA GLU A 13 -4.22 10.86 -11.69
C GLU A 13 -5.57 10.18 -11.42
N TYR A 14 -5.84 9.72 -10.20
CA TYR A 14 -7.14 9.14 -9.84
C TYR A 14 -8.17 10.23 -9.50
N GLU A 15 -8.96 10.66 -10.49
CA GLU A 15 -10.16 11.49 -10.22
C GLU A 15 -11.24 10.72 -9.42
N SER A 16 -11.25 9.38 -9.53
CA SER A 16 -12.03 8.48 -8.66
C SER A 16 -11.55 7.02 -8.79
N GLY A 17 -10.99 6.46 -7.70
CA GLY A 17 -10.72 5.02 -7.59
C GLY A 17 -11.98 4.22 -7.26
N PRO A 18 -11.93 2.88 -7.18
CA PRO A 18 -12.95 2.17 -6.42
C PRO A 18 -12.97 2.80 -5.03
N ASP A 19 -14.13 3.33 -4.62
CA ASP A 19 -14.32 3.87 -3.28
C ASP A 19 -14.28 2.69 -2.31
N LEU A 20 -13.06 2.35 -1.86
CA LEU A 20 -12.84 1.30 -0.87
C LEU A 20 -13.23 1.79 0.51
N THR A 21 -13.45 3.08 0.71
CA THR A 21 -13.85 3.68 1.98
C THR A 21 -15.38 3.71 2.11
N PRO A 22 -16.01 2.78 2.85
CA PRO A 22 -17.46 2.85 3.05
C PRO A 22 -17.83 4.10 3.85
N ASN A 23 -19.05 4.61 3.63
CA ASN A 23 -19.63 5.61 4.53
C ASN A 23 -19.77 5.04 5.96
N GLU A 24 -19.81 5.91 6.97
CA GLU A 24 -20.00 5.49 8.36
C GLU A 24 -21.27 4.63 8.51
N GLY A 25 -21.11 3.39 8.96
CA GLY A 25 -22.20 2.41 9.14
C GLY A 25 -22.53 1.55 7.91
N GLU A 26 -21.91 1.81 6.76
CA GLU A 26 -21.99 0.94 5.58
C GLU A 26 -20.88 -0.13 5.61
N PRO A 27 -21.14 -1.36 5.14
CA PRO A 27 -20.11 -2.39 5.05
C PRO A 27 -19.07 -2.03 3.99
N HIS A 28 -17.80 -2.31 4.27
CA HIS A 28 -16.71 -2.13 3.32
C HIS A 28 -16.99 -2.92 2.04
N PRO A 29 -16.78 -2.37 0.83
CA PRO A 29 -17.15 -3.03 -0.43
C PRO A 29 -16.39 -4.35 -0.67
N LEU A 30 -15.29 -4.57 0.05
CA LEU A 30 -14.52 -5.81 0.03
C LEU A 30 -14.75 -6.73 1.23
N PHE A 31 -15.37 -6.26 2.33
CA PHE A 31 -15.47 -7.03 3.57
C PHE A 31 -16.87 -6.95 4.20
N GLU A 32 -17.33 -8.08 4.75
CA GLU A 32 -18.62 -8.19 5.43
C GLU A 32 -18.64 -7.49 6.80
N SER A 33 -17.46 -7.25 7.41
CA SER A 33 -17.28 -6.58 8.70
C SER A 33 -15.83 -6.09 8.87
N THR A 34 -15.64 -5.00 9.61
CA THR A 34 -14.33 -4.48 10.04
C THR A 34 -14.00 -4.87 11.50
N GLU A 35 -14.80 -5.74 12.13
CA GLU A 35 -14.58 -6.18 13.51
C GLU A 35 -13.52 -7.29 13.59
N GLY A 36 -12.44 -7.04 14.33
CA GLY A 36 -11.40 -8.02 14.62
C GLY A 36 -10.03 -7.62 14.09
N LYS A 37 -9.04 -8.50 14.27
CA LYS A 37 -7.71 -8.32 13.67
C LYS A 37 -7.68 -8.99 12.30
N PRO A 38 -7.13 -8.33 11.26
CA PRO A 38 -7.00 -8.94 9.94
C PRO A 38 -6.15 -10.22 10.04
N ASN A 39 -6.63 -11.30 9.42
CA ASN A 39 -5.92 -12.57 9.30
C ASN A 39 -5.99 -13.06 7.85
N PRO A 40 -5.21 -12.46 6.94
CA PRO A 40 -5.27 -12.77 5.52
C PRO A 40 -4.83 -14.22 5.26
N ASP A 41 -5.72 -15.04 4.68
CA ASP A 41 -5.37 -16.35 4.15
C ASP A 41 -4.79 -16.17 2.73
N PRO A 42 -3.49 -16.47 2.51
CA PRO A 42 -2.86 -16.29 1.19
C PRO A 42 -3.44 -17.21 0.11
N THR A 43 -4.27 -18.19 0.49
CA THR A 43 -4.94 -19.11 -0.44
C THR A 43 -6.34 -18.64 -0.84
N GLN A 44 -6.93 -17.66 -0.12
CA GLN A 44 -8.18 -17.04 -0.51
C GLN A 44 -7.95 -16.00 -1.62
N SER A 45 -8.81 -16.02 -2.64
CA SER A 45 -8.80 -15.01 -3.69
C SER A 45 -9.34 -13.68 -3.17
N GLY A 46 -8.66 -12.58 -3.47
CA GLY A 46 -9.07 -11.23 -3.06
C GLY A 46 -7.97 -10.20 -3.28
N LEU A 47 -8.24 -8.95 -2.89
CA LEU A 47 -7.22 -7.91 -2.77
C LEU A 47 -6.29 -8.28 -1.61
N PHE A 48 -4.97 -8.24 -1.85
CA PHE A 48 -3.97 -8.61 -0.86
C PHE A 48 -3.15 -7.41 -0.35
N HIS A 49 -2.78 -6.50 -1.26
CA HIS A 49 -2.15 -5.23 -0.91
C HIS A 49 -2.44 -4.19 -2.00
N LEU A 50 -2.34 -2.92 -1.60
CA LEU A 50 -2.26 -1.78 -2.49
C LEU A 50 -0.83 -1.31 -2.57
N CYS A 51 -0.41 -0.90 -3.76
CA CYS A 51 0.93 -0.38 -4.01
C CYS A 51 0.81 1.04 -4.58
N VAL A 52 1.36 2.02 -3.86
CA VAL A 52 1.28 3.44 -4.18
C VAL A 52 2.67 4.03 -4.37
N ILE A 53 2.75 5.12 -5.13
CA ILE A 53 3.99 5.85 -5.37
C ILE A 53 3.87 7.23 -4.72
N ASP A 54 4.81 7.57 -3.85
CA ASP A 54 4.92 8.87 -3.20
C ASP A 54 6.40 9.18 -2.97
N GLU A 55 6.86 10.36 -3.37
CA GLU A 55 8.25 10.79 -3.18
C GLU A 55 8.57 11.05 -1.70
N ASP A 56 7.58 11.42 -0.90
CA ASP A 56 7.68 11.63 0.55
C ASP A 56 7.12 10.42 1.30
N ILE A 57 7.87 9.32 1.26
CA ILE A 57 7.46 8.05 1.90
C ILE A 57 7.21 8.22 3.40
N GLU A 58 8.11 8.92 4.10
CA GLU A 58 7.99 9.14 5.55
C GLU A 58 6.76 10.00 5.87
N GLY A 59 6.49 11.04 5.07
CA GLY A 59 5.31 11.88 5.23
C GLY A 59 4.01 11.14 4.94
N LEU A 60 3.96 10.28 3.91
CA LEU A 60 2.78 9.44 3.66
C LEU A 60 2.59 8.39 4.77
N ALA A 61 3.65 7.71 5.20
CA ALA A 61 3.59 6.74 6.28
C ALA A 61 3.11 7.38 7.60
N THR A 62 3.62 8.57 7.92
CA THR A 62 3.17 9.36 9.09
C THR A 62 1.68 9.68 9.00
N ARG A 63 1.19 10.11 7.82
CA ARG A 63 -0.25 10.38 7.63
C ARG A 63 -1.11 9.13 7.81
N ILE A 64 -0.63 7.96 7.41
CA ILE A 64 -1.33 6.68 7.62
C ILE A 64 -1.40 6.36 9.12
N ASP A 65 -0.29 6.47 9.85
CA ASP A 65 -0.23 6.23 11.30
C ASP A 65 -1.15 7.20 12.07
N GLU A 66 -1.10 8.50 11.75
CA GLU A 66 -1.95 9.53 12.35
C GLU A 66 -3.45 9.32 12.07
N ALA A 67 -3.80 8.71 10.93
CA ALA A 67 -5.18 8.36 10.58
C ALA A 67 -5.70 7.12 11.33
N GLY A 68 -4.85 6.43 12.09
CA GLY A 68 -5.18 5.20 12.83
C GLY A 68 -4.74 3.90 12.14
N GLY A 69 -3.88 4.01 11.12
CA GLY A 69 -3.15 2.88 10.54
C GLY A 69 -1.94 2.47 11.39
N ASP A 70 -1.00 1.75 10.79
CA ASP A 70 0.20 1.21 11.44
C ASP A 70 1.40 1.25 10.48
N HIS A 71 2.34 2.16 10.71
CA HIS A 71 3.64 2.16 10.01
C HIS A 71 4.59 1.17 10.68
N TYR A 72 4.50 -0.11 10.30
CA TYR A 72 5.18 -1.19 11.01
C TYR A 72 6.57 -1.55 10.48
N SER A 73 6.96 -1.01 9.33
CA SER A 73 8.25 -1.29 8.69
C SER A 73 9.07 -0.01 8.58
N GLU A 74 10.38 -0.06 8.75
CA GLU A 74 11.25 1.12 8.54
C GLU A 74 11.18 1.59 7.06
N VAL A 75 11.77 2.72 6.71
CA VAL A 75 12.02 3.05 5.29
C VAL A 75 13.37 2.45 4.90
N TRP A 76 13.43 1.66 3.83
CA TRP A 76 14.68 1.06 3.35
C TRP A 76 14.91 1.31 1.86
N GLN A 77 16.19 1.20 1.47
CA GLN A 77 16.64 1.31 0.09
C GLN A 77 16.41 0.00 -0.65
N ILE A 78 15.91 0.09 -1.88
CA ILE A 78 15.67 -1.03 -2.79
C ILE A 78 16.98 -1.48 -3.43
N PHE A 79 17.90 -0.55 -3.69
CA PHE A 79 19.23 -0.82 -4.20
C PHE A 79 20.28 -0.44 -3.16
N GLU A 80 21.32 -1.26 -2.99
CA GLU A 80 22.34 -1.08 -1.95
C GLU A 80 23.16 0.22 -2.13
N ASP A 81 23.34 0.67 -3.38
CA ASP A 81 24.20 1.80 -3.74
C ASP A 81 23.41 3.04 -4.21
N ASP A 82 22.08 3.02 -4.12
CA ASP A 82 21.22 4.12 -4.59
C ASP A 82 20.11 4.43 -3.57
N ASP A 83 20.24 5.58 -2.91
CA ASP A 83 19.34 6.06 -1.88
C ASP A 83 18.07 6.73 -2.44
N GLN A 84 17.97 6.89 -3.76
CA GLN A 84 16.79 7.48 -4.41
C GLN A 84 15.63 6.48 -4.47
N TYR A 85 15.92 5.18 -4.51
CA TYR A 85 14.92 4.13 -4.62
C TYR A 85 14.64 3.54 -3.25
N THR A 86 13.67 4.12 -2.54
CA THR A 86 13.21 3.64 -1.23
C THR A 86 11.81 3.06 -1.29
N GLN A 87 11.49 2.24 -0.28
CA GLN A 87 10.12 1.77 -0.04
C GLN A 87 9.83 1.64 1.47
N THR A 88 8.54 1.53 1.82
CA THR A 88 8.11 1.05 3.14
C THR A 88 6.81 0.23 3.08
N TYR A 89 6.43 -0.36 4.21
CA TYR A 89 5.15 -1.04 4.39
C TYR A 89 4.35 -0.43 5.55
N CYS A 90 3.07 -0.21 5.29
CA CYS A 90 2.09 0.22 6.28
C CYS A 90 0.88 -0.72 6.29
N ARG A 91 0.06 -0.61 7.33
CA ARG A 91 -1.36 -1.01 7.29
C ARG A 91 -2.23 0.22 7.36
N ASP A 92 -3.31 0.24 6.61
CA ASP A 92 -4.33 1.27 6.78
C ASP A 92 -5.23 0.99 8.00
N THR A 93 -6.23 1.84 8.21
CA THR A 93 -7.20 1.74 9.32
C THR A 93 -8.08 0.48 9.25
N TYR A 94 -8.17 -0.17 8.10
CA TYR A 94 -8.97 -1.37 7.87
C TYR A 94 -8.13 -2.65 7.92
N GLY A 95 -6.80 -2.51 8.00
CA GLY A 95 -5.86 -3.62 8.08
C GLY A 95 -5.34 -4.09 6.72
N ASP A 96 -5.64 -3.36 5.65
CA ASP A 96 -5.10 -3.62 4.31
C ASP A 96 -3.62 -3.26 4.26
N LEU A 97 -2.83 -4.09 3.58
CA LEU A 97 -1.40 -3.85 3.39
C LEU A 97 -1.21 -2.75 2.34
N VAL A 98 -0.46 -1.71 2.71
CA VAL A 98 -0.07 -0.62 1.81
C VAL A 98 1.44 -0.66 1.64
N GLU A 99 1.87 -0.89 0.40
CA GLU A 99 3.26 -0.78 -0.04
C GLU A 99 3.46 0.61 -0.66
N ILE A 100 4.45 1.35 -0.17
CA ILE A 100 4.78 2.69 -0.67
C ILE A 100 6.15 2.64 -1.33
N TYR A 101 6.24 3.07 -2.58
CA TYR A 101 7.49 3.24 -3.31
C TYR A 101 7.77 4.71 -3.60
N SER A 102 9.05 5.10 -3.58
CA SER A 102 9.51 6.42 -4.04
C SER A 102 9.37 6.60 -5.56
N HIS A 103 9.35 5.50 -6.31
CA HIS A 103 9.43 5.49 -7.76
C HIS A 103 8.51 4.43 -8.37
N SER A 104 8.13 4.63 -9.63
CA SER A 104 7.33 3.64 -10.34
C SER A 104 8.05 2.30 -10.46
N HIS A 105 7.26 1.22 -10.49
CA HIS A 105 7.75 -0.13 -10.71
C HIS A 105 8.60 -0.21 -11.99
N GLU A 106 8.18 0.44 -13.08
CA GLU A 106 8.98 0.52 -14.31
C GLU A 106 10.36 1.14 -14.06
N ARG A 107 10.44 2.24 -13.31
CA ARG A 107 11.72 2.89 -12.99
C ARG A 107 12.60 2.04 -12.09
N ILE A 108 12.03 1.39 -11.07
CA ILE A 108 12.77 0.48 -10.21
C ILE A 108 13.36 -0.64 -11.07
N TYR A 109 12.54 -1.38 -11.82
CA TYR A 109 13.04 -2.55 -12.55
C TYR A 109 13.92 -2.19 -13.76
N SER A 110 13.75 -1.02 -14.38
CA SER A 110 14.62 -0.57 -15.49
C SER A 110 15.99 -0.09 -15.02
N ASN A 111 16.15 0.27 -13.75
CA ASN A 111 17.42 0.76 -13.18
C ASN A 111 18.05 -0.24 -12.20
N ARG A 112 17.51 -1.47 -12.14
CA ARG A 112 18.08 -2.52 -11.32
C ARG A 112 19.49 -2.86 -11.83
N PRO A 113 20.53 -2.80 -10.98
CA PRO A 113 21.87 -3.21 -11.38
C PRO A 113 21.93 -4.70 -11.73
N ASP A 114 22.79 -5.04 -12.70
CA ASP A 114 23.04 -6.41 -13.18
C ASP A 114 23.67 -7.33 -12.12
#